data_AF-X1CZS9-F1
#
_entry.id   AF-X1CZS9-F1
#
_cell.length_a   1.000
_cell.length_b   1.000
_cell.length_c   1.000
_cell.angle_alpha   90.00
_cell.angle_beta   90.00
_cell.angle_gamma   90.00
#
_symmetry.space_group_name_H-M   'P 1'
#
loop_
_entity.id
_entity.type
_entity.pdbx_description
1 polymer ?
#
loop_
_entity_poly.entity_id
_entity_poly.type
_entity_poly.pdbx_seq_one_letter_code
_entity_poly.pdbx_strand_id
1 'polypeptide(L)'
;MENYDSNKMKMVDDSFIFDPDVIVGFVSGDDPIFSEYKNIIDEFYLTPIEAYSWYCERNGIPLSTENLSVVTYILPINKKTKEENFEYSKVYPSERWANTRLFGEQANTEVQLHLIDELKKLGIDAMSPTQEKISKIWNLF
;
A
#
# COMPACT_ATOMS: atom_id res chain seq x y z
N MET A 1 11.83 -3.39 6.03
CA MET A 1 12.28 -2.15 5.36
C MET A 1 13.80 -1.99 5.33
N GLU A 2 14.53 -2.22 6.43
CA GLU A 2 15.99 -1.98 6.48
C GLU A 2 16.83 -2.82 5.50
N ASN A 3 16.39 -4.06 5.27
CA ASN A 3 17.11 -5.03 4.43
C ASN A 3 16.72 -4.96 2.94
N TYR A 4 15.82 -4.05 2.55
CA TYR A 4 15.35 -3.92 1.18
C TYR A 4 16.11 -2.80 0.47
N ASP A 5 16.83 -3.15 -0.60
CA ASP A 5 17.56 -2.15 -1.39
C ASP A 5 16.62 -1.16 -2.10
N SER A 6 15.37 -1.55 -2.37
CA SER A 6 14.33 -0.68 -2.93
C SER A 6 13.99 0.50 -2.03
N ASN A 7 14.20 0.38 -0.71
CA ASN A 7 13.97 1.47 0.24
C ASN A 7 15.18 2.42 0.37
N LYS A 8 16.21 2.31 -0.48
CA LYS A 8 17.39 3.18 -0.44
C LYS A 8 17.38 4.22 -1.57
N MET A 9 17.76 5.45 -1.26
CA MET A 9 17.95 6.54 -2.23
C MET A 9 19.27 6.37 -2.99
N LYS A 10 19.34 5.37 -3.87
CA LYS A 10 20.56 5.01 -4.65
C LYS A 10 21.12 6.16 -5.47
N MET A 11 20.27 7.09 -5.92
CA MET A 11 20.66 8.22 -6.75
C MET A 11 21.07 9.46 -5.94
N VAL A 12 21.00 9.41 -4.60
CA VAL A 12 21.30 10.55 -3.72
C VAL A 12 22.46 10.23 -2.77
N ASP A 13 22.20 9.42 -1.74
CA ASP A 13 23.14 9.21 -0.63
C ASP A 13 22.97 7.83 0.05
N ASP A 14 22.28 6.88 -0.58
CA ASP A 14 21.97 5.54 -0.05
C ASP A 14 21.14 5.54 1.26
N SER A 15 20.69 6.70 1.74
CA SER A 15 19.80 6.78 2.90
C SER A 15 18.41 6.21 2.59
N PHE A 16 17.62 5.95 3.63
CA PHE A 16 16.29 5.38 3.42
C PHE A 16 15.30 6.39 2.81
N ILE A 17 14.43 5.89 1.93
CA ILE A 17 13.26 6.61 1.41
C ILE A 17 12.23 6.77 2.52
N PHE A 18 11.86 5.63 3.12
CA PHE A 18 10.97 5.56 4.28
C PHE A 18 11.74 5.12 5.53
N ASP A 19 11.45 5.77 6.66
CA ASP A 19 11.97 5.32 7.94
C ASP A 19 11.49 3.89 8.23
N PRO A 20 12.34 3.04 8.82
CA PRO A 20 12.02 1.63 9.05
C PRO A 20 10.98 1.40 10.14
N ASP A 21 10.72 2.41 10.96
CA ASP A 21 9.73 2.38 12.03
C ASP A 21 8.31 2.54 11.45
N VAL A 22 7.83 1.45 10.84
CA VAL A 22 6.53 1.35 10.15
C VAL A 22 5.43 1.14 11.17
N ILE A 23 4.34 1.91 11.03
CA ILE A 23 3.12 1.71 11.83
C ILE A 23 2.21 0.78 11.06
N VAL A 24 1.72 -0.27 11.71
CA VAL A 24 0.77 -1.23 11.14
C VAL A 24 -0.51 -1.23 11.97
N GLY A 25 -1.65 -1.22 11.29
CA GLY A 25 -2.98 -1.29 11.87
C GLY A 25 -3.82 -2.36 11.18
N PHE A 26 -4.84 -2.82 11.89
CA PHE A 26 -5.76 -3.85 11.43
C PHE A 26 -7.18 -3.40 11.69
N VAL A 27 -8.08 -3.75 10.77
CA VAL A 27 -9.52 -3.54 10.93
C VAL A 27 -10.27 -4.72 10.31
N SER A 28 -11.47 -5.02 10.82
CA SER A 28 -12.31 -6.07 10.24
C SER A 28 -12.70 -5.73 8.81
N GLY A 29 -12.80 -6.73 7.93
CA GLY A 29 -13.19 -6.56 6.53
C GLY A 29 -14.64 -6.10 6.35
N ASP A 30 -15.48 -6.24 7.39
CA ASP A 30 -16.88 -5.81 7.44
C ASP A 30 -17.08 -4.52 8.27
N ASP A 31 -16.01 -3.81 8.62
CA ASP A 31 -16.12 -2.56 9.39
C ASP A 31 -17.04 -1.56 8.68
N PRO A 32 -18.00 -0.92 9.39
CA PRO A 32 -18.96 0.01 8.80
C PRO A 32 -18.33 1.15 7.98
N ILE A 33 -17.09 1.54 8.28
CA ILE A 33 -16.38 2.61 7.58
C ILE A 33 -16.29 2.35 6.07
N PHE A 34 -16.16 1.10 5.63
CA PHE A 34 -16.05 0.76 4.22
C PHE A 34 -17.37 0.97 3.48
N SER A 35 -18.48 0.68 4.15
CA SER A 35 -19.83 0.94 3.60
C SER A 35 -20.12 2.45 3.55
N GLU A 36 -19.67 3.20 4.57
CA GLU A 36 -19.77 4.66 4.58
C GLU A 36 -19.00 5.29 3.40
N TYR A 37 -17.73 4.90 3.18
CA TYR A 37 -16.95 5.40 2.06
C TYR A 37 -17.54 5.03 0.70
N LYS A 38 -18.06 3.80 0.56
CA LYS A 38 -18.74 3.38 -0.67
C LYS A 38 -19.94 4.28 -0.98
N ASN A 39 -20.76 4.58 0.02
CA ASN A 39 -21.92 5.47 -0.13
C ASN A 39 -21.51 6.92 -0.48
N ILE A 40 -20.37 7.39 0.03
CA ILE A 40 -19.84 8.74 -0.26
C ILE A 40 -19.25 8.83 -1.67
N ILE A 41 -18.52 7.80 -2.11
CA ILE A 41 -17.77 7.80 -3.36
C ILE A 41 -18.69 7.42 -4.53
N ASP A 42 -19.05 6.14 -4.64
CA ASP A 42 -20.11 5.54 -5.50
C ASP A 42 -19.95 4.00 -5.50
N GLU A 43 -20.83 3.30 -6.23
CA GLU A 43 -20.83 1.85 -6.47
C GLU A 43 -19.53 1.28 -7.09
N PHE A 44 -18.73 2.10 -7.75
CA PHE A 44 -17.44 1.64 -8.29
C PHE A 44 -16.38 1.45 -7.20
N TYR A 45 -16.57 2.06 -6.02
CA TYR A 45 -15.70 1.88 -4.88
C TYR A 45 -15.99 0.51 -4.24
N LEU A 46 -14.98 -0.36 -4.19
CA LEU A 46 -15.15 -1.69 -3.63
C LEU A 46 -14.93 -1.68 -2.12
N THR A 47 -15.80 -2.36 -1.40
CA THR A 47 -15.51 -2.74 -0.01
C THR A 47 -14.43 -3.83 0.01
N PRO A 48 -13.74 -4.05 1.15
CA PRO A 48 -12.77 -5.13 1.28
C PRO A 48 -13.35 -6.51 0.95
N ILE A 49 -14.58 -6.79 1.39
CA ILE A 49 -15.29 -8.03 1.07
C ILE A 49 -15.48 -8.18 -0.44
N GLU A 50 -15.90 -7.11 -1.15
CA GLU A 50 -16.10 -7.16 -2.60
C GLU A 50 -14.79 -7.36 -3.36
N ALA A 51 -13.74 -6.64 -2.97
CA ALA A 51 -12.41 -6.78 -3.57
C ALA A 51 -11.85 -8.19 -3.35
N TYR A 52 -11.97 -8.72 -2.13
CA TYR A 52 -11.51 -10.07 -1.80
C TYR A 52 -12.35 -11.15 -2.49
N SER A 53 -13.67 -10.97 -2.59
CA SER A 53 -14.55 -11.89 -3.33
C SER A 53 -14.15 -11.99 -4.80
N TRP A 54 -13.86 -10.84 -5.44
CA TRP A 54 -13.36 -10.80 -6.81
C TRP A 54 -12.00 -11.51 -6.96
N TYR A 55 -11.11 -11.31 -5.99
CA TYR A 55 -9.81 -12.00 -5.95
C TYR A 55 -9.99 -13.52 -5.84
N CYS A 56 -10.84 -13.99 -4.91
CA CYS A 56 -11.11 -15.41 -4.72
C CYS A 56 -11.69 -16.07 -5.97
N GLU A 57 -12.69 -15.44 -6.59
CA GLU A 57 -13.34 -15.94 -7.81
C GLU A 57 -12.33 -16.15 -8.94
N ARG A 58 -11.44 -15.17 -9.16
CA ARG A 58 -10.43 -15.25 -10.24
C ARG A 58 -9.33 -16.26 -10.00
N ASN A 59 -9.03 -16.55 -8.75
CA ASN A 59 -7.96 -17.46 -8.37
C ASN A 59 -8.48 -18.86 -7.99
N GLY A 60 -9.80 -19.09 -8.07
CA GLY A 60 -10.41 -20.37 -7.68
C GLY A 60 -10.29 -20.68 -6.19
N ILE A 61 -10.19 -19.65 -5.35
CA ILE A 61 -10.07 -19.78 -3.89
C ILE A 61 -11.48 -19.82 -3.30
N PRO A 62 -11.80 -20.76 -2.39
CA PRO A 62 -13.07 -20.75 -1.67
C PRO A 62 -13.26 -19.45 -0.90
N LEU A 63 -14.34 -18.73 -1.17
CA LEU A 63 -14.63 -17.47 -0.49
C LEU A 63 -14.95 -17.73 0.99
N SER A 64 -14.18 -17.10 1.88
CA SER A 64 -14.50 -16.99 3.30
C SER A 64 -14.21 -15.57 3.77
N THR A 65 -15.24 -14.90 4.30
CA THR A 65 -15.16 -13.48 4.71
C THR A 65 -15.33 -13.27 6.21
N GLU A 66 -15.66 -14.33 6.96
CA GLU A 66 -15.98 -14.26 8.39
C GLU A 66 -14.81 -13.72 9.24
N ASN A 67 -13.57 -13.98 8.81
CA ASN A 67 -12.35 -13.50 9.46
C ASN A 67 -11.50 -12.61 8.54
N LEU A 68 -12.13 -11.97 7.54
CA LEU A 68 -11.41 -11.06 6.65
C LEU A 68 -10.88 -9.87 7.46
N SER A 69 -9.59 -9.57 7.31
CA SER A 69 -8.95 -8.43 7.96
C SER A 69 -8.29 -7.55 6.91
N VAL A 70 -8.45 -6.23 7.05
CA VAL A 70 -7.69 -5.25 6.27
C VAL A 70 -6.45 -4.85 7.06
N VAL A 71 -5.29 -5.06 6.44
CA VAL A 71 -4.00 -4.60 6.98
C VAL A 71 -3.66 -3.27 6.33
N THR A 72 -3.45 -2.25 7.17
CA THR A 72 -2.98 -0.94 6.73
C THR A 72 -1.62 -0.69 7.34
N TYR A 73 -0.70 -0.11 6.57
CA TYR A 73 0.60 0.30 7.09
C TYR A 73 0.94 1.71 6.59
N ILE A 74 1.69 2.44 7.41
CA ILE A 74 2.19 3.78 7.09
C ILE A 74 3.70 3.70 6.90
N LEU A 75 4.17 4.10 5.73
CA LEU A 75 5.59 4.23 5.41
C LEU A 75 6.02 5.69 5.64
N PRO A 76 6.65 6.04 6.77
CA PRO A 76 6.95 7.42 7.08
C PRO A 76 8.09 7.90 6.20
N ILE A 77 7.85 8.96 5.40
CA ILE A 77 8.94 9.57 4.63
C ILE A 77 10.03 10.05 5.59
N ASN A 78 11.27 9.69 5.26
CA ASN A 78 12.44 10.00 6.07
C ASN A 78 12.52 11.48 6.46
N LYS A 79 12.91 11.76 7.71
CA LYS A 79 12.95 13.12 8.27
C LYS A 79 13.76 14.10 7.42
N LYS A 80 14.95 13.71 6.96
CA LYS A 80 15.81 14.54 6.12
C LYS A 80 15.12 14.92 4.80
N THR A 81 14.30 14.02 4.23
CA THR A 81 13.52 14.31 3.01
C THR A 81 12.55 15.45 3.24
N LYS A 82 11.83 15.39 4.37
CA LYS A 82 10.82 16.39 4.72
C LYS A 82 11.46 17.74 4.99
N GLU A 83 12.57 17.75 5.73
CA GLU A 83 13.33 18.97 6.04
C GLU A 83 13.86 19.64 4.76
N GLU A 84 14.56 18.90 3.90
CA GLU A 84 15.03 19.45 2.63
C GLU A 84 13.88 19.88 1.73
N ASN A 85 12.81 19.10 1.62
CA ASN A 85 11.68 19.49 0.78
C ASN A 85 11.04 20.79 1.28
N PHE A 86 10.96 20.98 2.60
CA PHE A 86 10.49 22.22 3.20
C PHE A 86 11.38 23.42 2.83
N GLU A 87 12.70 23.26 2.89
CA GLU A 87 13.66 24.31 2.50
C GLU A 87 13.51 24.73 1.03
N TYR A 88 13.31 23.78 0.11
CA TYR A 88 13.22 24.02 -1.34
C TYR A 88 11.82 24.44 -1.82
N SER A 89 10.77 24.17 -1.01
CA SER A 89 9.34 24.25 -1.36
C SER A 89 8.86 25.55 -2.02
N LYS A 90 9.59 26.66 -1.86
CA LYS A 90 9.24 27.96 -2.44
C LYS A 90 9.34 28.01 -3.98
N VAL A 91 10.09 27.09 -4.59
CA VAL A 91 10.33 27.09 -6.04
C VAL A 91 10.11 25.71 -6.65
N TYR A 92 10.69 24.66 -6.06
CA TYR A 92 10.63 23.29 -6.56
C TYR A 92 10.68 22.28 -5.40
N PRO A 93 10.22 21.03 -5.60
CA PRO A 93 10.51 19.97 -4.63
C PRO A 93 12.02 19.72 -4.52
N SER A 94 12.49 19.25 -3.36
CA SER A 94 13.88 18.81 -3.23
C SER A 94 14.17 17.57 -4.08
N GLU A 95 15.45 17.34 -4.40
CA GLU A 95 15.88 16.13 -5.12
C GLU A 95 15.46 14.85 -4.38
N ARG A 96 15.57 14.83 -3.05
CA ARG A 96 15.15 13.69 -2.22
C ARG A 96 13.64 13.48 -2.28
N TRP A 97 12.85 14.55 -2.36
CA TRP A 97 11.40 14.44 -2.54
C TRP A 97 11.04 13.88 -3.92
N ALA A 98 11.70 14.36 -4.98
CA ALA A 98 11.52 13.82 -6.33
C ALA A 98 11.87 12.33 -6.42
N ASN A 99 12.98 11.91 -5.78
CA ASN A 99 13.37 10.50 -5.67
C ASN A 99 12.33 9.69 -4.90
N THR A 100 11.83 10.20 -3.78
CA THR A 100 10.77 9.53 -3.00
C THR A 100 9.52 9.31 -3.85
N ARG A 101 9.12 10.28 -4.67
CA ARG A 101 7.97 10.14 -5.57
C ARG A 101 8.19 9.10 -6.68
N LEU A 102 9.41 9.00 -7.20
CA LEU A 102 9.76 8.10 -8.31
C LEU A 102 9.96 6.64 -7.85
N PHE A 103 10.65 6.45 -6.73
CA PHE A 103 11.07 5.13 -6.25
C PHE A 103 10.26 4.60 -5.05
N GLY A 104 9.56 5.48 -4.33
CA GLY A 104 8.80 5.08 -3.15
C GLY A 104 7.71 4.04 -3.44
N GLU A 105 7.06 4.11 -4.61
CA GLU A 105 6.05 3.11 -4.98
C GLU A 105 6.67 1.74 -5.28
N GLN A 106 7.93 1.68 -5.73
CA GLN A 106 8.64 0.43 -5.92
C GLN A 106 8.92 -0.24 -4.56
N ALA A 107 9.41 0.53 -3.60
CA ALA A 107 9.59 0.06 -2.23
C ALA A 107 8.25 -0.39 -1.59
N ASN A 108 7.18 0.38 -1.79
CA ASN A 108 5.84 0.04 -1.33
C ASN A 108 5.33 -1.27 -1.95
N THR A 109 5.54 -1.46 -3.26
CA THR A 109 5.18 -2.71 -3.95
C THR A 109 5.92 -3.91 -3.38
N GLU A 110 7.22 -3.81 -3.09
CA GLU A 110 7.98 -4.90 -2.47
C GLU A 110 7.45 -5.26 -1.08
N VAL A 111 7.05 -4.27 -0.27
CA VAL A 111 6.41 -4.52 1.03
C VAL A 111 5.11 -5.30 0.87
N GLN A 112 4.27 -4.92 -0.09
CA GLN A 112 3.00 -5.61 -0.35
C GLN A 112 3.21 -7.06 -0.76
N LEU A 113 4.12 -7.29 -1.71
CA LEU A 113 4.43 -8.63 -2.20
C LEU A 113 5.04 -9.51 -1.11
N HIS A 114 5.94 -8.93 -0.31
CA HIS A 114 6.53 -9.64 0.83
C HIS A 114 5.48 -10.02 1.86
N LEU A 115 4.59 -9.10 2.24
CA LEU A 115 3.53 -9.38 3.21
C LEU A 115 2.58 -10.47 2.72
N ILE A 116 2.19 -10.43 1.45
CA ILE A 116 1.35 -11.47 0.84
C ILE A 116 2.05 -12.84 0.87
N ASP A 117 3.33 -12.89 0.51
CA ASP A 117 4.11 -14.13 0.52
C ASP A 117 4.28 -14.70 1.94
N GLU A 118 4.57 -13.86 2.93
CA GLU A 118 4.68 -14.29 4.33
C GLU A 118 3.34 -14.79 4.89
N LEU A 119 2.23 -14.12 4.61
CA LEU A 119 0.89 -14.58 5.01
C LEU A 119 0.54 -15.92 4.34
N LYS A 120 0.87 -16.08 3.06
CA LYS A 120 0.66 -17.32 2.33
C LYS A 120 1.45 -18.49 2.91
N LYS A 121 2.69 -18.26 3.36
CA LYS A 121 3.49 -19.29 4.07
C LYS A 121 2.82 -19.76 5.37
N LEU A 122 2.00 -18.91 5.99
CA LEU A 122 1.20 -19.24 7.17
C LEU A 122 -0.16 -19.87 6.82
N GLY A 123 -0.46 -20.10 5.53
CA GLY A 123 -1.74 -20.62 5.08
C GLY A 123 -2.87 -19.60 5.05
N ILE A 124 -2.54 -18.31 5.07
CA ILE A 124 -3.49 -17.21 5.01
C ILE A 124 -3.48 -16.63 3.59
N ASP A 125 -4.62 -16.70 2.90
CA ASP A 125 -4.79 -16.03 1.61
C ASP A 125 -4.85 -14.51 1.80
N ALA A 126 -4.11 -13.79 0.96
CA ALA A 126 -3.98 -12.33 1.04
C ALA A 126 -3.83 -11.72 -0.36
N MET A 127 -4.31 -10.50 -0.52
CA MET A 127 -4.18 -9.71 -1.75
C MET A 127 -3.93 -8.24 -1.42
N SER A 128 -3.29 -7.53 -2.35
CA SER A 128 -3.14 -6.06 -2.28
C SER A 128 -3.94 -5.42 -3.42
N PRO A 129 -4.84 -4.45 -3.14
CA PRO A 129 -5.70 -3.87 -4.18
C PRO A 129 -4.92 -3.26 -5.36
N THR A 130 -3.71 -2.75 -5.11
CA THR A 130 -2.84 -2.16 -6.14
C THR A 130 -2.08 -3.20 -6.97
N GLN A 131 -1.92 -4.43 -6.46
CA GLN A 131 -1.32 -5.55 -7.20
C GLN A 131 -2.35 -6.31 -8.03
N GLU A 132 -3.63 -6.16 -7.68
CA GLU A 132 -4.73 -6.76 -8.41
C GLU A 132 -5.20 -5.88 -9.58
N LYS A 133 -5.38 -6.48 -10.76
CA LYS A 133 -5.97 -5.80 -11.93
C LYS A 133 -7.49 -5.77 -11.85
N ILE A 134 -8.03 -5.13 -10.80
CA ILE A 134 -9.46 -5.05 -10.53
C ILE A 134 -10.14 -4.15 -11.57
N SER A 135 -10.78 -4.76 -12.57
CA SER A 135 -11.33 -4.08 -13.76
C SER A 135 -12.28 -2.91 -13.48
N LYS A 136 -12.94 -2.88 -12.32
CA LYS A 136 -13.82 -1.76 -11.90
C LYS A 136 -13.06 -0.48 -11.52
N ILE A 137 -11.82 -0.59 -11.04
CA ILE A 137 -11.00 0.54 -10.57
C ILE A 137 -10.22 1.17 -11.72
N TRP A 138 -9.80 0.37 -12.71
CA TRP A 138 -8.94 0.81 -13.81
C TRP A 138 -9.65 1.53 -14.97
N ASN A 139 -10.99 1.63 -14.97
CA ASN A 139 -11.72 2.39 -16.01
C ASN A 139 -11.81 3.90 -15.71
N LEU A 140 -11.20 4.37 -14.62
CA LEU A 140 -11.21 5.77 -14.18
C LEU A 140 -9.86 6.48 -14.37
N PHE A 141 -8.84 5.80 -14.92
CA PHE A 141 -7.50 6.34 -15.19
C PHE A 141 -6.97 5.90 -16.55
#